data_AF-A0A2S3VH34-F1
#
_entry.id   AF-A0A2S3VH34-F1
#
_cell.length_a   1.000
_cell.length_b   1.000
_cell.length_c   1.000
_cell.angle_alpha   90.00
_cell.angle_beta   90.00
_cell.angle_gamma   90.00
#
_symmetry.space_group_name_H-M   'P 1'
#
loop_
_entity.id
_entity.type
_entity.pdbx_description
1 polymer ?
#
loop_
_entity_poly.entity_id
_entity_poly.type
_entity_poly.pdbx_seq_one_letter_code
_entity_poly.pdbx_strand_id
1 'polypeptide(L)'
;MEAGKKSCPYCAEVIMAEAILCKHCQSDLRQKTRIPPRWPLAPEKRMGLDSKIVVGIIIAITLYLAFGFYVSNTSQGKERTQAREAAERCREEVNSYSGPAVGKNVIADVCRKLEDEFRKSLGDAP
;
A
#
# COMPACT_ATOMS: atom_id res chain seq x y z
N MET A 1 28.66 30.88 -49.94
CA MET A 1 27.98 30.07 -48.93
C MET A 1 28.95 29.94 -47.76
N GLU A 2 28.55 30.36 -46.57
CA GLU A 2 29.47 30.54 -45.43
C GLU A 2 29.93 29.17 -44.89
N ALA A 3 31.24 28.93 -44.93
CA ALA A 3 31.83 27.72 -44.41
C ALA A 3 31.86 27.78 -42.87
N GLY A 4 30.76 27.37 -42.23
CA GLY A 4 30.67 27.27 -40.77
C GLY A 4 31.73 26.34 -40.18
N LYS A 5 32.18 26.62 -38.96
CA LYS A 5 33.09 25.76 -38.18
C LYS A 5 32.31 25.10 -37.04
N LYS A 6 32.62 23.85 -36.71
CA LYS A 6 32.03 23.09 -35.60
C LYS A 6 33.13 22.36 -34.83
N SER A 7 32.91 22.02 -33.57
CA SER A 7 33.86 21.19 -32.82
C SER A 7 33.68 19.71 -33.17
N CYS A 8 34.79 18.98 -33.24
CA CYS A 8 34.79 17.54 -33.43
C CYS A 8 34.17 16.85 -32.19
N PRO A 9 33.17 15.98 -32.32
CA PRO A 9 32.53 15.33 -31.17
C PRO A 9 33.44 14.33 -30.44
N TYR A 10 34.58 13.95 -31.03
CA TYR A 10 35.49 12.94 -30.47
C TYR A 10 36.66 13.57 -29.71
N CYS A 11 37.24 14.66 -30.23
CA CYS A 11 38.40 15.32 -29.62
C CYS A 11 38.19 16.80 -29.26
N ALA A 12 36.97 17.33 -29.47
CA ALA A 12 36.57 18.72 -29.22
C ALA A 12 37.28 19.81 -30.05
N GLU A 13 38.24 19.44 -30.90
CA GLU A 13 38.99 20.38 -31.73
C GLU A 13 38.12 21.04 -32.80
N VAL A 14 38.40 22.31 -33.14
CA VAL A 14 37.59 23.07 -34.10
C VAL A 14 37.89 22.65 -35.54
N ILE A 15 36.85 22.20 -36.25
CA ILE A 15 36.93 21.69 -37.62
C ILE A 15 35.90 22.38 -38.52
N MET A 16 36.04 22.21 -39.83
CA MET A 16 35.05 22.75 -40.78
C MET A 16 33.74 21.96 -40.67
N ALA A 17 32.59 22.63 -40.80
CA ALA A 17 31.28 22.00 -40.63
C ALA A 17 31.00 20.90 -41.67
N GLU A 18 31.59 21.03 -42.86
CA GLU A 18 31.56 20.04 -43.95
C GLU A 18 32.66 18.97 -43.84
N ALA A 19 33.53 19.05 -42.82
CA ALA A 19 34.60 18.07 -42.66
C ALA A 19 34.04 16.68 -42.40
N ILE A 20 34.51 15.75 -43.21
CA ILE A 20 34.15 14.34 -43.21
C ILE A 20 35.04 13.54 -42.25
N LEU A 21 36.28 13.96 -42.06
CA LEU A 21 37.28 13.33 -41.21
C LEU A 21 37.98 14.41 -40.39
N CYS A 22 38.19 14.18 -39.10
CA CYS A 22 38.96 15.11 -38.27
C CYS A 22 40.47 14.91 -38.50
N LYS A 23 41.23 15.97 -38.79
CA LYS A 23 42.69 15.87 -38.98
C LYS A 23 43.47 15.58 -37.69
N HIS A 24 42.90 15.92 -36.54
CA HIS A 24 43.60 15.83 -35.25
C HIS A 24 43.53 14.44 -34.64
N CYS A 25 42.35 13.80 -34.67
CA CYS A 25 42.14 12.46 -34.12
C CYS A 25 41.83 11.39 -35.18
N GLN A 26 41.68 11.78 -36.46
CA GLN A 26 41.40 10.88 -37.59
C GLN A 26 40.08 10.09 -37.46
N SER A 27 39.17 10.53 -36.59
CA SER A 27 37.83 9.94 -36.46
C SER A 27 36.92 10.34 -37.62
N ASP A 28 36.20 9.38 -38.19
CA ASP A 28 35.22 9.59 -39.25
C ASP A 28 33.95 10.24 -38.71
N LEU A 29 33.57 11.38 -39.29
CA LEU A 29 32.43 12.21 -38.88
C LEU A 29 31.20 12.00 -39.76
N ARG A 30 31.25 11.09 -40.76
CA ARG A 30 30.10 10.71 -41.60
C ARG A 30 29.03 9.99 -40.82
N GLN A 31 29.40 9.32 -39.73
CA GLN A 31 28.45 8.62 -38.89
C GLN A 31 27.65 9.65 -38.11
N LYS A 32 26.50 10.04 -38.68
CA LYS A 32 25.44 10.80 -38.01
C LYS A 32 25.24 10.18 -36.64
N THR A 33 25.65 10.87 -35.57
CA THR A 33 25.48 10.44 -34.19
C THR A 33 23.97 10.34 -33.93
N ARG A 34 23.35 9.23 -34.33
CA ARG A 34 22.19 8.73 -33.64
C ARG A 34 22.73 8.29 -32.30
N ILE A 35 22.73 9.22 -31.36
CA ILE A 35 22.61 8.87 -29.96
C ILE A 35 21.10 8.64 -29.81
N PRO A 36 20.56 7.43 -29.98
CA PRO A 36 19.27 7.17 -29.33
C PRO A 36 19.51 7.43 -27.84
N PRO A 37 18.60 8.11 -27.12
CA PRO A 37 18.68 8.12 -25.67
C PRO A 37 18.72 6.66 -25.23
N ARG A 38 19.88 6.27 -24.71
CA ARG A 38 20.10 5.00 -24.03
C ARG A 38 19.30 5.09 -22.73
N TRP A 39 18.01 4.79 -22.82
CA TRP A 39 17.16 4.53 -21.67
C TRP A 39 16.85 3.04 -21.61
N PRO A 40 17.71 2.23 -20.98
CA PRO A 40 17.27 1.04 -20.29
C PRO A 40 17.10 1.42 -18.82
N LEU A 41 15.97 2.03 -18.50
CA LEU A 41 15.47 2.01 -17.11
C LEU A 41 13.97 1.70 -17.15
N ALA A 42 13.63 0.57 -17.79
CA ALA A 42 12.59 -0.25 -17.19
C ALA A 42 13.07 -0.57 -15.76
N PRO A 43 12.23 -0.42 -14.73
CA PRO A 43 12.62 -0.83 -13.39
C PRO A 43 12.95 -2.31 -13.46
N GLU A 44 14.24 -2.64 -13.41
CA GLU A 44 14.70 -3.99 -13.20
C GLU A 44 14.15 -4.40 -11.82
N LYS A 45 12.99 -5.06 -11.82
CA LYS A 45 12.66 -5.98 -10.75
C LYS A 45 13.65 -7.13 -10.83
N ARG A 46 14.89 -6.90 -10.42
CA ARG A 46 15.78 -7.96 -9.95
C ARG A 46 15.28 -8.40 -8.58
N MET A 47 14.10 -9.02 -8.56
CA MET A 47 13.69 -9.83 -7.42
C MET A 47 14.03 -11.27 -7.79
N GLY A 48 15.32 -11.60 -7.62
CA GLY A 48 15.82 -12.96 -7.67
C GLY A 48 15.31 -13.72 -6.46
N LEU A 49 14.06 -14.17 -6.54
CA LEU A 49 13.47 -15.22 -5.73
C LEU A 49 12.40 -15.80 -6.65
N ASP A 50 12.59 -17.05 -7.08
CA ASP A 50 11.80 -17.73 -8.12
C ASP A 50 10.40 -17.14 -8.23
N SER A 51 10.12 -16.43 -9.34
CA SER A 51 8.89 -15.62 -9.49
C SER A 51 7.61 -16.42 -9.22
N LYS A 52 7.69 -17.75 -9.28
CA LYS A 52 6.63 -18.70 -8.89
C LYS A 52 6.36 -18.73 -7.38
N ILE A 53 7.38 -18.62 -6.53
CA ILE A 53 7.25 -18.56 -5.07
C ILE A 53 6.52 -17.28 -4.67
N VAL A 54 6.92 -16.13 -5.24
CA VAL A 54 6.26 -14.84 -4.96
C VAL A 54 4.79 -14.89 -5.40
N VAL A 55 4.50 -15.40 -6.59
CA VAL A 55 3.12 -15.56 -7.08
C VAL A 55 2.32 -16.51 -6.18
N GLY A 56 2.91 -17.61 -5.73
CA GLY A 56 2.28 -18.54 -4.78
C GLY A 56 1.94 -17.88 -3.44
N ILE A 57 2.85 -17.08 -2.88
CA ILE A 57 2.62 -16.34 -1.63
C ILE A 57 1.49 -15.33 -1.82
N ILE A 58 1.46 -14.58 -2.92
CA ILE A 58 0.38 -13.62 -3.20
C ILE A 58 -0.97 -14.33 -3.33
N ILE A 59 -1.05 -15.46 -4.04
CA ILE A 59 -2.29 -16.23 -4.16
C ILE A 59 -2.72 -16.76 -2.79
N ALA A 60 -1.80 -17.32 -2.00
CA ALA A 60 -2.10 -17.82 -0.65
C ALA A 60 -2.60 -16.70 0.29
N ILE A 61 -1.96 -15.54 0.28
CA ILE A 61 -2.42 -14.36 1.06
C ILE A 61 -3.80 -13.91 0.58
N THR A 62 -4.02 -13.85 -0.74
CA THR A 62 -5.31 -13.41 -1.30
C THR A 62 -6.44 -14.38 -0.91
N LEU A 63 -6.19 -15.69 -0.99
CA LEU A 63 -7.14 -16.72 -0.56
C LEU A 63 -7.37 -16.68 0.95
N TYR A 64 -6.33 -16.48 1.75
CA TYR A 64 -6.45 -16.36 3.21
C TYR A 64 -7.26 -15.13 3.62
N LEU A 65 -7.01 -13.97 3.00
CA LEU A 65 -7.77 -12.74 3.27
C LEU A 65 -9.21 -12.84 2.76
N ALA A 66 -9.44 -13.43 1.58
CA ALA A 66 -10.78 -13.66 1.06
C ALA A 66 -11.57 -14.63 1.96
N PHE A 67 -10.93 -15.70 2.44
CA PHE A 67 -11.53 -16.62 3.40
C PHE A 67 -11.79 -15.95 4.75
N GLY A 68 -10.84 -15.16 5.26
CA GLY A 68 -11.00 -14.38 6.48
C GLY A 68 -12.14 -13.36 6.37
N PHE A 69 -12.26 -12.67 5.23
CA PHE A 69 -13.37 -11.76 4.95
C PHE A 69 -14.70 -12.50 4.79
N TYR A 70 -14.71 -13.66 4.14
CA TYR A 70 -15.88 -14.51 4.00
C TYR A 70 -16.40 -15.00 5.36
N VAL A 71 -15.50 -15.48 6.22
CA VAL A 71 -15.83 -15.88 7.60
C VAL A 71 -16.25 -14.66 8.43
N SER A 72 -15.57 -13.51 8.30
CA SER A 72 -15.92 -12.27 9.02
C SER A 72 -17.24 -11.66 8.56
N ASN A 73 -17.68 -11.95 7.34
CA ASN A 73 -18.99 -11.56 6.83
C ASN A 73 -20.14 -12.37 7.45
N THR A 74 -19.85 -13.42 8.23
CA THR A 74 -20.86 -14.01 9.10
C THR A 74 -21.22 -13.00 10.20
N SER A 75 -22.51 -12.71 10.35
CA SER A 75 -23.06 -11.60 11.17
C SER A 75 -22.59 -11.59 12.64
N GLN A 76 -22.13 -12.75 13.12
CA GLN A 76 -21.72 -12.97 14.51
C GLN A 76 -20.63 -11.99 14.99
N GLY A 77 -19.70 -11.56 14.13
CA GLY A 77 -18.63 -10.63 14.54
C GLY A 77 -19.13 -9.21 14.84
N LYS A 78 -20.12 -8.73 14.08
CA LYS A 78 -20.70 -7.38 14.23
C LYS A 78 -21.63 -7.27 15.43
N GLU A 79 -22.44 -8.30 15.68
CA GLU A 79 -23.35 -8.32 16.83
C GLU A 79 -22.58 -8.38 18.16
N ARG A 80 -21.49 -9.14 18.21
CA ARG A 80 -20.63 -9.23 19.41
C ARG A 80 -19.90 -7.92 19.73
N THR A 81 -19.42 -7.22 18.70
CA THR A 81 -18.75 -5.92 18.88
C THR A 81 -19.75 -4.85 19.31
N GLN A 82 -20.93 -4.81 18.69
CA GLN A 82 -22.01 -3.90 19.07
C GLN A 82 -22.51 -4.15 20.51
N ALA A 83 -22.68 -5.41 20.92
CA ALA A 83 -23.10 -5.77 22.27
C ALA A 83 -22.08 -5.30 23.33
N ARG A 84 -20.79 -5.42 23.03
CA ARG A 84 -19.71 -4.98 23.94
C ARG A 84 -19.68 -3.46 24.11
N GLU A 85 -19.86 -2.71 23.02
CA GLU A 85 -19.93 -1.24 23.08
C GLU A 85 -21.14 -0.76 23.88
N ALA A 86 -22.30 -1.42 23.75
CA ALA A 86 -23.49 -1.10 24.53
C ALA A 86 -23.27 -1.31 26.04
N ALA A 87 -22.61 -2.42 26.41
CA ALA A 87 -22.27 -2.71 27.80
C ALA A 87 -21.28 -1.68 28.38
N GLU A 88 -20.24 -1.31 27.62
CA GLU A 88 -19.29 -0.27 28.07
C GLU A 88 -19.96 1.10 28.23
N ARG A 89 -20.78 1.51 27.26
CA ARG A 89 -21.53 2.78 27.37
C ARG A 89 -22.39 2.80 28.62
N CYS A 90 -23.06 1.70 28.93
CA CYS A 90 -23.89 1.59 30.10
C CYS A 90 -23.09 1.65 31.41
N ARG A 91 -21.90 1.03 31.48
CA ARG A 91 -21.00 1.17 32.64
C ARG A 91 -20.53 2.60 32.83
N GLU A 92 -20.21 3.28 31.73
CA GLU A 92 -19.80 4.69 31.75
C GLU A 92 -20.91 5.57 32.32
N GLU A 93 -22.18 5.34 31.93
CA GLU A 93 -23.34 6.06 32.48
C GLU A 93 -23.52 5.81 33.98
N VAL A 94 -23.38 4.57 34.44
CA VAL A 94 -23.46 4.24 35.88
C VAL A 94 -22.33 4.90 36.68
N ASN A 95 -21.12 4.97 36.11
CA ASN A 95 -19.95 5.56 36.76
C ASN A 95 -19.99 7.09 36.78
N SER A 96 -20.44 7.71 35.69
CA SER A 96 -20.56 9.17 35.55
C SER A 96 -21.79 9.76 36.26
N TYR A 97 -22.74 8.91 36.68
CA TYR A 97 -23.94 9.35 37.39
C TYR A 97 -23.63 10.03 38.74
N SER A 98 -23.98 11.31 38.85
CA SER A 98 -23.72 12.16 40.03
C SER A 98 -24.98 12.45 40.87
N GLY A 99 -26.10 11.75 40.62
CA GLY A 99 -27.38 11.98 41.30
C GLY A 99 -27.61 11.12 42.55
N PRO A 100 -28.86 11.06 43.07
CA PRO A 100 -29.21 10.29 44.26
C PRO A 100 -29.00 8.77 44.08
N ALA A 101 -28.63 8.07 45.16
CA ALA A 101 -28.31 6.65 45.15
C ALA A 101 -29.41 5.75 44.54
N VAL A 102 -30.67 6.14 44.70
CA VAL A 102 -31.82 5.43 44.10
C VAL A 102 -31.73 5.40 42.57
N GLY A 103 -31.40 6.52 41.92
CA GLY A 103 -31.27 6.59 40.46
C GLY A 103 -30.08 5.77 39.96
N LYS A 104 -28.96 5.80 40.69
CA LYS A 104 -27.77 5.00 40.37
C LYS A 104 -28.07 3.50 40.37
N ASN A 105 -28.80 3.02 41.38
CA ASN A 105 -29.15 1.61 41.51
C ASN A 105 -30.07 1.13 40.38
N VAL A 106 -31.04 1.96 39.96
CA VAL A 106 -31.94 1.62 38.85
C VAL A 106 -31.17 1.46 37.54
N ILE A 107 -30.26 2.39 37.23
CA ILE A 107 -29.44 2.31 36.02
C ILE A 107 -28.53 1.09 36.08
N ALA A 108 -27.92 0.83 37.24
CA ALA A 108 -27.05 -0.33 37.44
C ALA A 108 -27.79 -1.67 37.27
N ASP A 109 -29.02 -1.79 37.76
CA ASP A 109 -29.83 -3.02 37.63
C ASP A 109 -30.20 -3.29 36.16
N VAL A 110 -30.59 -2.26 35.41
CA VAL A 110 -30.86 -2.40 33.97
C VAL A 110 -29.60 -2.79 33.22
N CYS A 111 -28.46 -2.16 33.56
CA CYS A 111 -27.16 -2.46 32.97
C CYS A 111 -26.76 -3.91 33.16
N ARG A 112 -26.93 -4.42 34.39
CA ARG A 112 -26.60 -5.79 34.74
C ARG A 112 -27.46 -6.79 33.99
N LYS A 113 -28.77 -6.52 33.87
CA LYS A 113 -29.70 -7.40 33.15
C LYS A 113 -29.36 -7.50 31.66
N LEU A 114 -28.99 -6.37 31.05
CA LEU A 114 -28.53 -6.32 29.67
C LEU A 114 -27.27 -7.18 29.46
N GLU A 115 -26.28 -7.05 30.34
CA GLU A 115 -25.06 -7.85 30.29
C GLU A 115 -25.33 -9.35 30.46
N ASP A 116 -26.25 -9.72 31.35
CA ASP A 116 -26.65 -11.11 31.56
C ASP A 116 -27.36 -11.70 30.32
N GLU A 117 -28.19 -10.94 29.62
CA GLU A 117 -28.80 -11.38 28.35
C GLU A 117 -27.75 -11.58 27.26
N PHE A 118 -26.78 -10.68 27.14
CA PHE A 118 -25.68 -10.84 26.18
C PHE A 118 -24.83 -12.07 26.49
N ARG A 119 -24.53 -12.33 27.77
CA ARG A 119 -23.76 -13.50 28.16
C ARG A 119 -24.47 -14.81 27.74
N LYS A 120 -25.80 -14.85 27.84
CA LYS A 120 -26.60 -16.00 27.37
C LYS A 120 -26.53 -16.14 25.85
N SER A 121 -26.76 -15.06 25.11
CA SER A 121 -26.74 -15.11 23.63
C SER A 121 -25.37 -15.46 23.05
N LEU A 122 -24.27 -15.13 23.75
CA LEU A 122 -22.90 -15.48 23.36
C LEU A 122 -22.56 -16.96 23.63
N GLY A 123 -23.16 -17.57 24.64
CA GLY A 123 -22.92 -18.94 25.08
C GLY A 123 -23.61 -20.00 24.23
N ASP A 124 -24.68 -19.65 23.52
CA ASP A 124 -25.44 -20.55 22.64
C ASP A 124 -24.87 -20.67 21.20
N ALA A 125 -23.66 -20.15 20.95
CA ALA A 125 -23.01 -20.28 19.65
C ALA A 125 -22.37 -21.69 19.49
N PRO A 126 -22.76 -22.48 18.48
CA PRO A 126 -22.14 -23.78 18.19
C PRO A 126 -20.71 -23.65 17.64
#